data_AF-A0A9P6E490-F1
#
_entry.id   AF-A0A9P6E490-F1
#
_cell.length_a   1.000
_cell.length_b   1.000
_cell.length_c   1.000
_cell.angle_alpha   90.00
_cell.angle_beta   90.00
_cell.angle_gamma   90.00
#
_symmetry.space_group_name_H-M   'P 1'
#
loop_
_entity.id
_entity.type
_entity.pdbx_description
1 polymer ?
#
loop_
_entity_poly.entity_id
_entity_poly.type
_entity_poly.pdbx_seq_one_letter_code
_entity_poly.pdbx_strand_id
1 'polypeptide(L)' 'YTPARHQAVIALRCATSHRPANYVNDPLYRQEVQLLRPSTVIPSASTVGRDINRLYLEGSKNVKKYFSVSALFLLVF' A
#
# COMPACT_ATOMS: atom_id res chain seq x y z
N TYR A 1 -2.95 -18.50 4.33
CA TYR A 1 -2.97 -17.54 3.20
C TYR A 1 -4.40 -17.11 2.95
N THR A 2 -4.65 -15.82 2.76
CA THR A 2 -5.91 -15.32 2.18
C THR A 2 -5.59 -14.32 1.06
N PRO A 3 -6.37 -14.27 -0.04
CA PRO A 3 -6.15 -13.31 -1.12
C PRO A 3 -6.15 -11.86 -0.61
N ALA A 4 -7.07 -11.51 0.30
CA ALA A 4 -7.16 -10.18 0.88
C ALA A 4 -5.90 -9.79 1.68
N ARG A 5 -5.35 -10.70 2.49
CA ARG A 5 -4.10 -10.43 3.24
C ARG A 5 -2.90 -10.30 2.31
N HIS A 6 -2.84 -11.12 1.26
CA HIS A 6 -1.79 -11.03 0.24
C HIS A 6 -1.83 -9.67 -0.48
N GLN A 7 -3.01 -9.25 -0.93
CA GLN A 7 -3.23 -7.95 -1.55
C GLN A 7 -2.85 -6.79 -0.62
N ALA A 8 -3.21 -6.85 0.67
CA ALA A 8 -2.84 -5.83 1.65
C ALA A 8 -1.30 -5.72 1.82
N VAL A 9 -0.59 -6.85 1.89
CA VAL A 9 0.88 -6.86 1.99
C VAL A 9 1.53 -6.28 0.72
N ILE A 10 0.99 -6.58 -0.46
CA ILE A 10 1.44 -6.00 -1.74
C ILE A 10 1.28 -4.47 -1.71
N ALA A 11 0.09 -3.97 -1.33
CA ALA A 11 -0.19 -2.54 -1.29
C ALA A 11 0.72 -1.81 -0.29
N LEU A 12 0.93 -2.39 0.89
CA LEU A 12 1.88 -1.87 1.89
C LEU A 12 3.31 -1.83 1.36
N ARG A 13 3.78 -2.90 0.69
CA ARG A 13 5.11 -2.96 0.08
C ARG A 13 5.29 -1.85 -0.96
N CYS A 14 4.28 -1.61 -1.80
CA CYS A 14 4.31 -0.49 -2.74
C CYS A 14 4.43 0.86 -2.05
N ALA A 15 3.59 1.10 -1.05
CA ALA A 15 3.56 2.37 -0.33
C ALA A 15 4.87 2.63 0.41
N THR A 16 5.44 1.64 1.10
CA THR A 16 6.65 1.83 1.92
C THR A 16 7.92 1.90 1.09
N SER A 17 8.00 1.13 -0.01
CA SER A 17 9.22 1.04 -0.84
C SER A 17 9.14 1.87 -2.12
N HIS A 18 8.13 2.73 -2.26
CA HIS A 18 7.87 3.52 -3.47
C HIS A 18 7.85 2.67 -4.76
N ARG A 19 7.34 1.44 -4.67
CA ARG A 19 7.24 0.56 -5.84
C ARG A 19 5.99 0.90 -6.64
N PRO A 20 6.08 0.96 -7.98
CA PRO A 20 4.91 1.20 -8.81
C PRO A 20 3.98 -0.01 -8.78
N ALA A 21 2.67 0.21 -8.86
CA ALA A 21 1.67 -0.85 -8.76
C ALA A 21 1.80 -1.91 -9.87
N ASN A 22 2.40 -1.56 -11.01
CA ASN A 22 2.64 -2.49 -12.12
C ASN A 22 3.73 -3.54 -11.82
N TYR A 23 4.46 -3.45 -10.70
CA TYR A 23 5.45 -4.46 -10.33
C TYR A 23 4.84 -5.86 -10.18
N VAL A 24 3.54 -5.96 -9.86
CA VAL A 24 2.84 -7.26 -9.80
C VAL A 24 2.72 -7.98 -11.16
N ASN A 25 3.01 -7.26 -12.24
CA ASN A 25 3.08 -7.81 -13.59
C ASN A 25 4.47 -8.29 -13.98
N ASP A 26 5.49 -8.03 -13.15
CA ASP A 26 6.84 -8.49 -13.38
C ASP A 26 6.88 -10.03 -13.47
N PRO A 27 7.46 -10.62 -14.54
CA PRO A 27 7.49 -12.06 -14.70
C PRO A 27 8.24 -12.80 -13.59
N LEU A 28 9.33 -12.23 -13.07
CA LEU A 28 10.14 -12.86 -12.02
C LEU A 28 9.42 -12.82 -10.67
N TYR A 29 8.73 -11.73 -10.36
CA TYR A 29 7.85 -11.67 -9.19
C TYR A 29 6.72 -12.72 -9.28
N ARG A 30 6.09 -12.85 -10.45
CA ARG A 30 5.05 -13.87 -10.65
C ARG A 30 5.61 -15.28 -10.48
N GLN A 31 6.81 -15.54 -11.02
CA GLN A 31 7.49 -16.81 -10.85
C GLN A 31 7.84 -17.08 -9.39
N GLU A 32 8.38 -16.10 -8.66
CA GLU A 32 8.66 -16.20 -7.22
C GLU A 32 7.40 -16.59 -6.42
N VAL A 33 6.27 -15.92 -6.70
CA VAL A 33 4.99 -16.23 -6.05
C VAL A 33 4.54 -17.67 -6.33
N GLN A 34 4.67 -18.14 -7.58
CA GLN A 34 4.32 -19.52 -7.94
C GLN A 34 5.26 -20.55 -7.31
N LEU A 35 6.56 -20.26 -7.20
CA LEU A 35 7.54 -21.12 -6.54
C LEU A 35 7.25 -21.29 -5.05
N LEU A 36 6.92 -20.19 -4.35
CA LEU A 36 6.62 -20.21 -2.93
C LEU A 36 5.26 -20.83 -2.63
N ARG A 37 4.26 -20.58 -3.48
CA ARG A 37 2.91 -21.12 -3.32
C ARG A 37 2.16 -21.20 -4.65
N PRO A 38 2.12 -22.38 -5.28
CA PRO A 38 1.41 -22.58 -6.54
C PRO A 38 -0.05 -22.16 -6.49
N SER A 39 -0.57 -21.72 -7.64
CA SER A 39 -1.96 -21.27 -7.82
C SER A 39 -2.33 -20.03 -6.99
N THR A 40 -1.34 -19.29 -6.50
CA THR A 40 -1.57 -18.01 -5.83
C THR A 40 -2.04 -16.97 -6.85
N VAL A 41 -3.23 -16.42 -6.61
CA VAL A 41 -3.80 -15.32 -7.42
C VAL A 41 -3.14 -14.00 -6.99
N ILE A 42 -2.52 -13.34 -7.95
CA ILE A 42 -1.91 -12.02 -7.79
C ILE A 42 -2.94 -10.97 -8.20
N PRO A 43 -3.18 -9.91 -7.41
CA PRO A 43 -4.12 -8.85 -7.76
C PRO A 43 -3.64 -8.08 -9.00
N SER A 44 -4.58 -7.46 -9.72
CA SER A 44 -4.25 -6.58 -10.85
C SER A 44 -3.51 -5.33 -10.36
N ALA A 45 -2.65 -4.75 -11.21
CA ALA A 45 -1.98 -3.49 -10.93
C ALA A 45 -2.99 -2.35 -10.62
N SER A 46 -4.15 -2.35 -11.28
CA SER A 46 -5.23 -1.40 -10.99
C SER A 46 -5.84 -1.55 -9.59
N THR A 47 -5.92 -2.78 -9.08
CA THR A 47 -6.39 -3.05 -7.72
C THR A 47 -5.36 -2.56 -6.70
N VAL A 48 -4.08 -2.89 -6.92
CA VAL A 48 -2.98 -2.41 -6.08
C VAL A 48 -2.90 -0.88 -6.07
N GLY A 49 -3.08 -0.22 -7.22
CA GLY A 49 -3.11 1.24 -7.32
C GLY A 49 -4.24 1.87 -6.49
N ARG A 50 -5.44 1.29 -6.51
CA ARG A 50 -6.56 1.74 -5.66
C ARG A 50 -6.24 1.58 -4.17
N ASP A 51 -5.63 0.46 -3.80
CA ASP A 51 -5.26 0.20 -2.40
C ASP A 51 -4.19 1.18 -1.91
N ILE A 52 -3.17 1.47 -2.73
CA ILE A 52 -2.14 2.48 -2.43
C ILE A 52 -2.78 3.85 -2.22
N ASN A 53 -3.66 4.28 -3.13
CA ASN A 53 -4.37 5.55 -3.01
C ASN A 53 -5.19 5.62 -1.71
N ARG A 54 -5.87 4.52 -1.34
CA ARG A 54 -6.60 4.44 -0.08
C ARG A 54 -5.67 4.54 1.13
N LEU A 55 -4.52 3.87 1.12
CA LEU A 55 -3.52 3.96 2.18
C LEU A 55 -3.03 5.40 2.36
N TYR A 56 -2.69 6.09 1.28
CA TYR A 56 -2.27 7.50 1.35
C TYR A 56 -3.38 8.42 1.82
N LEU A 57 -4.62 8.24 1.34
CA LEU A 57 -5.76 9.05 1.74
C LEU A 57 -6.03 8.92 3.25
N GLU A 58 -6.07 7.69 3.77
CA GLU A 58 -6.28 7.47 5.21
C GLU A 58 -5.07 7.95 6.04
N GLY A 59 -3.84 7.69 5.57
CA GLY A 59 -2.63 8.20 6.22
C GLY A 59 -2.59 9.72 6.29
N SER A 60 -3.06 10.42 5.25
CA SER A 60 -3.09 11.88 5.19
C SER A 60 -3.96 12.50 6.29
N LYS A 61 -5.00 11.79 6.77
CA LYS A 61 -5.84 12.24 7.89
C LYS A 61 -5.03 12.33 9.18
N ASN A 62 -4.15 11.36 9.42
CA ASN A 62 -3.26 11.36 10.59
C ASN A 62 -2.23 12.48 10.50
N VAL A 63 -1.64 12.68 9.31
CA VAL A 63 -0.71 13.79 9.05
C VAL A 63 -1.40 15.14 9.27
N LYS A 64 -2.60 15.34 8.70
CA LYS A 64 -3.41 16.55 8.91
C LYS A 64 -3.71 16.79 10.39
N LYS A 65 -4.10 15.74 11.12
CA LYS A 65 -4.36 15.84 12.58
C LYS A 65 -3.13 16.31 13.34
N TYR A 66 -1.96 15.74 13.06
CA TYR A 66 -0.69 16.13 13.69
C TYR A 66 -0.38 17.62 13.49
N PHE A 67 -0.51 18.11 12.25
CA PHE A 67 -0.28 19.52 11.96
C PHE A 67 -1.36 20.46 12.53
N SER A 68 -2.61 20.02 12.66
CA SER A 68 -3.67 20.83 13.28
C SER A 68 -3.50 21.05 14.78
N VAL A 69 -2.92 20.08 15.50
CA VAL A 69 -2.62 20.23 16.94
C VAL A 69 -1.45 21.19 17.16
N SER A 70 -0.49 21.21 16.24
CA SER A 70 0.68 22.10 16.30
C SER A 70 0.30 23.58 16.07
N ALA A 71 -0.69 23.85 15.22
CA ALA A 71 -1.20 25.21 14.99
C ALA A 71 -1.91 25.81 16.21
N LEU A 72 -2.60 24.98 17.01
CA LEU A 72 -3.23 25.43 18.26
C LEU A 72 -2.19 25.83 19.31
N PHE A 73 -1.04 25.14 19.35
CA PHE A 73 0.06 25.44 20.27
C PHE A 73 0.72 26.80 19.99
N LEU A 74 0.66 27.28 18.74
CA LEU A 74 1.18 28.59 18.34
C LEU A 74 0.19 29.76 18.57
N LEU A 75 -1.08 29.48 18.88
CA LEU A 75 -2.12 30.50 19.15
C LEU A 75 -2.40 30.72 20.64
N VAL A 76 -1.68 30.02 21.52
CA VAL A 76 -1.85 30.08 22.99
C VAL A 76 -0.66 30.77 23.69
N PHE A 77 0.29 31.32 22.92
CA PHE A 77 1.33 32.25 23.37
C PHE A 77 1.21 33.57 22.60
#